data_AF-A0A2D9X080-F1
#
_entry.id   AF-A0A2D9X080-F1
#
_cell.length_a   1.000
_cell.length_b   1.000
_cell.length_c   1.000
_cell.angle_alpha   90.00
_cell.angle_beta   90.00
_cell.angle_gamma   90.00
#
_symmetry.space_group_name_H-M   'P 1'
#
loop_
_entity.id
_entity.type
_entity.pdbx_description
1 polymer ?
#
loop_
_entity_poly.entity_id
_entity_poly.type
_entity_poly.pdbx_seq_one_letter_code
_entity_poly.pdbx_strand_id
1 'polypeptide(L)'
;MNITDAKGLFFYPNTWLYHVGTDECGSPIHHEGYCTQAEDSRGNRWNHNKVFLLSDFIKKAEGDTTKAREMLEQTMGVLFDKMKKHIDNGGKLNEYLWEEDEPSYGSDAYCDAYGF
;
A
#
# COMPACT_ATOMS: atom_id res chain seq x y z
N MET A 1 4.73 17.73 -5.71
CA MET A 1 4.42 17.77 -7.17
C MET A 1 3.13 16.99 -7.38
N ASN A 2 2.17 17.46 -8.18
CA ASN A 2 0.86 16.79 -8.30
C ASN A 2 0.97 15.56 -9.22
N ILE A 3 0.59 14.38 -8.73
CA ILE A 3 0.83 13.12 -9.45
C ILE A 3 -0.11 12.98 -10.65
N THR A 4 -1.24 13.70 -10.64
CA THR A 4 -2.21 13.71 -11.74
C THR A 4 -1.86 14.58 -12.93
N ASP A 5 -0.81 15.40 -12.85
CA ASP A 5 -0.31 16.11 -14.04
C ASP A 5 0.34 15.12 -15.02
N ALA A 6 0.62 13.90 -14.56
CA ALA A 6 1.09 12.80 -15.37
C ALA A 6 -0.07 12.15 -16.15
N LYS A 7 -0.02 12.22 -17.47
CA LYS A 7 -1.02 11.58 -18.34
C LYS A 7 -0.79 10.07 -18.39
N GLY A 8 -1.84 9.30 -18.07
CA GLY A 8 -1.84 7.83 -18.12
C GLY A 8 -1.03 7.23 -16.98
N LEU A 9 -1.71 6.88 -15.90
CA LEU A 9 -1.13 6.19 -14.75
C LEU A 9 -1.42 4.69 -14.82
N PHE A 10 -0.38 3.89 -14.62
CA PHE A 10 -0.46 2.44 -14.47
C PHE A 10 -0.33 2.09 -12.99
N PHE A 11 -1.16 1.15 -12.51
CA PHE A 11 -1.17 0.72 -11.11
C PHE A 11 -0.75 -0.74 -11.01
N TYR A 12 0.18 -1.04 -10.10
CA TYR A 12 0.68 -2.40 -9.86
C TYR A 12 1.24 -2.54 -8.44
N PRO A 13 1.43 -3.77 -7.92
CA PRO A 13 2.03 -3.96 -6.61
C PRO A 13 3.52 -3.68 -6.66
N ASN A 14 4.03 -2.94 -5.69
CA ASN A 14 5.44 -2.90 -5.36
C ASN A 14 5.67 -3.75 -4.11
N THR A 15 6.72 -4.58 -4.14
CA THR A 15 7.02 -5.56 -3.09
C THR A 15 8.45 -5.42 -2.63
N TRP A 16 8.67 -5.52 -1.32
CA TRP A 16 10.01 -5.52 -0.75
C TRP A 16 10.09 -6.44 0.48
N LEU A 17 11.30 -6.92 0.73
CA LEU A 17 11.63 -7.57 2.00
C LEU A 17 12.21 -6.51 2.93
N TYR A 18 11.73 -6.47 4.17
CA TYR A 18 12.34 -5.64 5.20
C TYR A 18 12.64 -6.46 6.44
N HIS A 19 13.77 -6.16 7.05
CA HIS A 19 14.25 -6.81 8.26
C HIS A 19 13.37 -6.40 9.45
N VAL A 20 12.81 -7.37 10.16
CA VAL A 20 11.91 -7.14 11.31
C VAL A 20 12.53 -7.52 12.65
N GLY A 21 13.69 -8.15 12.63
CA GLY A 21 14.41 -8.56 13.83
C GLY A 21 15.23 -9.81 13.56
N THR A 22 15.84 -10.33 14.61
CA THR A 22 16.66 -11.55 14.55
C THR A 22 16.03 -12.64 15.40
N ASP A 23 16.16 -13.90 14.98
CA ASP A 23 15.77 -15.05 15.78
C ASP A 23 16.73 -15.30 16.96
N GLU A 24 16.45 -16.32 17.77
CA GLU A 24 17.26 -16.70 18.93
C GLU A 24 18.71 -17.11 18.59
N CYS A 25 18.97 -17.47 17.34
CA CYS A 25 20.28 -17.83 16.81
C CYS A 25 21.00 -16.63 16.17
N GLY A 26 20.37 -15.45 16.13
CA GLY A 26 20.90 -14.25 15.49
C GLY A 26 20.65 -14.17 13.98
N SER A 27 19.84 -15.07 13.41
CA SER A 27 19.50 -15.03 11.98
C SER A 27 18.47 -13.94 11.70
N PRO A 28 18.62 -13.16 10.62
CA PRO A 28 17.70 -12.08 10.30
C PRO A 28 16.36 -12.60 9.80
N ILE A 29 15.29 -12.20 10.47
CA ILE A 29 13.90 -12.42 10.08
C ILE A 29 13.46 -11.26 9.19
N HIS A 30 12.88 -11.60 8.05
CA HIS A 30 12.35 -10.63 7.08
C HIS A 30 10.86 -10.82 6.90
N HIS A 31 10.15 -9.72 6.74
CA HIS A 31 8.75 -9.71 6.31
C HIS A 31 8.65 -9.22 4.86
N GLU A 32 7.68 -9.76 4.15
CA GLU A 32 7.32 -9.33 2.80
C GLU A 32 6.20 -8.28 2.88
N GLY A 33 6.55 -7.06 2.48
CA GLY A 33 5.65 -5.90 2.43
C GLY A 33 5.23 -5.59 1.00
N TYR A 34 3.99 -5.13 0.86
CA TYR A 34 3.37 -4.80 -0.43
C TYR A 34 2.70 -3.43 -0.33
N CYS A 35 2.83 -2.61 -1.36
CA CYS A 35 2.01 -1.41 -1.51
C CYS A 35 1.58 -1.21 -2.95
N THR A 36 0.59 -0.35 -3.16
CA THR A 36 0.24 0.10 -4.51
C THR A 36 1.31 1.05 -5.02
N GLN A 37 1.78 0.84 -6.24
CA GLN A 37 2.62 1.77 -6.96
C GLN A 37 1.84 2.30 -8.17
N ALA A 38 1.92 3.60 -8.38
CA ALA A 38 1.54 4.20 -9.66
C ALA A 38 2.80 4.56 -10.44
N GLU A 39 2.74 4.35 -11.75
CA GLU A 39 3.77 4.76 -12.69
C GLU A 39 3.16 5.56 -13.84
N ASP A 40 3.79 6.65 -14.24
CA ASP A 40 3.39 7.38 -15.44
C ASP A 40 4.08 6.86 -16.72
N SER A 41 3.62 7.35 -17.87
CA SER A 41 4.23 7.03 -19.17
C SER A 41 5.71 7.41 -19.34
N ARG A 42 6.28 8.16 -18.39
CA ARG A 42 7.70 8.57 -18.38
C ARG A 42 8.54 7.74 -17.40
N GLY A 43 7.92 6.79 -16.68
CA GLY A 43 8.58 5.94 -15.70
C GLY A 43 8.73 6.59 -14.31
N ASN A 44 8.09 7.72 -14.05
CA ASN A 44 8.03 8.28 -12.69
C ASN A 44 7.13 7.39 -11.84
N ARG A 45 7.56 7.10 -10.60
CA ARG A 45 6.89 6.15 -9.72
C ARG A 45 6.54 6.76 -8.38
N TRP A 46 5.36 6.42 -7.87
CA TRP A 46 4.87 6.83 -6.57
C TRP A 46 4.28 5.63 -5.83
N ASN A 47 4.69 5.45 -4.56
CA ASN A 47 4.23 4.36 -3.72
C ASN A 47 3.13 4.82 -2.77
N HIS A 48 2.20 3.93 -2.49
CA HIS A 48 1.20 4.13 -1.46
C HIS A 48 1.73 3.91 -0.06
N ASN A 49 1.39 4.83 0.84
CA ASN A 49 1.84 4.79 2.23
C ASN A 49 1.28 3.57 2.96
N LYS A 50 0.08 3.12 2.58
CA LYS A 50 -0.49 1.86 3.07
C LYS A 50 0.33 0.67 2.59
N VAL A 51 0.95 0.00 3.56
CA VAL A 51 1.68 -1.25 3.38
C VAL A 51 0.83 -2.42 3.87
N PHE A 52 0.77 -3.48 3.07
CA PHE A 52 0.16 -4.75 3.39
C PHE A 52 1.26 -5.77 3.67
N LEU A 53 1.22 -6.40 4.84
CA LEU A 53 2.20 -7.42 5.23
C LEU A 53 1.66 -8.80 4.94
N LEU A 54 2.39 -9.61 4.18
CA LEU A 54 1.95 -10.98 3.87
C LEU A 54 1.69 -11.80 5.15
N SER A 55 2.45 -11.56 6.22
CA SER A 55 2.26 -12.20 7.52
C SER A 55 0.86 -12.01 8.10
N ASP A 56 0.24 -10.85 7.88
CA ASP A 56 -1.11 -10.56 8.39
C ASP A 56 -2.17 -11.33 7.60
N PHE A 57 -1.94 -11.51 6.31
CA PHE A 57 -2.80 -12.34 5.45
C PHE A 57 -2.62 -13.82 5.75
N ILE A 58 -1.40 -14.29 6.06
CA ILE A 58 -1.15 -15.66 6.50
C ILE A 58 -1.89 -15.95 7.81
N LYS A 59 -1.85 -15.02 8.78
CA LYS A 59 -2.62 -15.14 10.03
C LYS A 59 -4.13 -15.22 9.75
N LYS A 60 -4.66 -14.36 8.87
CA LYS A 60 -6.08 -14.37 8.47
C LYS A 60 -6.47 -15.63 7.69
N ALA A 61 -5.54 -16.22 6.96
CA ALA A 61 -5.72 -17.46 6.21
C ALA A 61 -5.42 -18.72 7.04
N GLU A 62 -5.27 -18.59 8.37
CA GLU A 62 -5.01 -19.71 9.29
C GLU A 62 -3.75 -20.53 8.93
N GLY A 63 -2.73 -19.85 8.40
CA GLY A 63 -1.46 -20.46 8.00
C GLY A 63 -1.39 -20.89 6.53
N ASP A 64 -2.50 -20.85 5.79
CA ASP A 64 -2.50 -21.17 4.35
C ASP A 64 -1.86 -20.03 3.54
N THR A 65 -0.65 -20.28 3.05
CA THR A 65 0.15 -19.30 2.31
C THR A 65 -0.40 -19.00 0.91
N THR A 66 -1.06 -19.96 0.26
CA THR A 66 -1.62 -19.77 -1.08
C THR A 66 -2.84 -18.87 -0.98
N LYS A 67 -3.76 -19.21 -0.07
CA LYS A 67 -4.94 -18.40 0.22
C LYS A 67 -4.56 -17.00 0.70
N ALA A 68 -3.52 -16.86 1.52
CA ALA A 68 -3.03 -15.56 1.95
C ALA A 68 -2.60 -14.67 0.77
N ARG A 69 -1.89 -15.24 -0.21
CA ARG A 69 -1.47 -14.51 -1.43
C ARG A 69 -2.68 -14.10 -2.28
N GLU A 70 -3.64 -14.99 -2.47
CA GLU A 70 -4.88 -14.67 -3.20
C GLU A 70 -5.65 -13.52 -2.52
N MET A 71 -5.79 -13.56 -1.18
CA MET A 71 -6.45 -12.49 -0.41
C MET A 71 -5.73 -11.15 -0.53
N LEU A 72 -4.39 -11.18 -0.52
CA LEU A 72 -3.56 -10.00 -0.68
C LEU A 72 -3.71 -9.41 -2.08
N GLU A 73 -3.62 -10.23 -3.13
CA GLU A 73 -3.81 -9.83 -4.52
C GLU A 73 -5.20 -9.21 -4.76
N GLN A 74 -6.26 -9.82 -4.20
CA GLN A 74 -7.61 -9.27 -4.26
C GLN A 74 -7.71 -7.91 -3.56
N THR A 75 -7.12 -7.78 -2.37
CA THR A 75 -7.12 -6.52 -1.61
C THR A 75 -6.42 -5.41 -2.38
N MET A 76 -5.29 -5.71 -2.98
CA MET A 76 -4.53 -4.79 -3.83
C MET A 76 -5.30 -4.41 -5.09
N GLY A 77 -5.94 -5.38 -5.76
CA GLY A 77 -6.77 -5.14 -6.94
C GLY A 77 -7.92 -4.17 -6.67
N VAL A 78 -8.64 -4.35 -5.55
CA VAL A 78 -9.70 -3.42 -5.12
C VAL A 78 -9.15 -2.00 -4.90
N LEU A 79 -7.96 -1.88 -4.32
CA LEU A 79 -7.33 -0.58 -4.10
C LEU A 79 -6.93 0.08 -5.43
N PHE A 80 -6.40 -0.68 -6.39
CA PHE A 80 -6.10 -0.18 -7.74
C PHE A 80 -7.35 0.36 -8.42
N ASP A 81 -8.46 -0.37 -8.36
CA ASP A 81 -9.71 0.03 -9.02
C ASP A 81 -10.32 1.28 -8.38
N LYS A 82 -10.24 1.40 -7.05
CA LYS A 82 -10.64 2.63 -6.34
C LYS A 82 -9.83 3.84 -6.80
N MET A 83 -8.50 3.70 -6.89
CA MET A 83 -7.62 4.80 -7.33
C MET A 83 -7.88 5.22 -8.77
N LYS A 84 -8.03 4.24 -9.68
CA LYS A 84 -8.38 4.52 -11.08
C LYS A 84 -9.69 5.30 -11.15
N LYS A 85 -10.73 4.83 -10.45
CA LYS A 85 -12.03 5.49 -10.41
C LYS A 85 -11.96 6.91 -9.83
N HIS A 86 -11.16 7.14 -8.79
CA HIS A 86 -10.95 8.47 -8.22
C HIS A 86 -10.37 9.44 -9.26
N ILE A 87 -9.31 9.02 -9.96
CA ILE A 87 -8.68 9.83 -11.02
C ILE A 87 -9.66 10.08 -12.17
N ASP A 88 -10.39 9.06 -12.61
CA ASP A 88 -11.37 9.17 -13.70
C ASP A 88 -12.48 10.19 -13.38
N ASN A 89 -12.81 10.35 -12.10
CA ASN A 89 -13.76 11.36 -11.61
C ASN A 89 -13.15 12.75 -11.43
N GLY A 90 -11.90 12.98 -11.86
CA GLY A 90 -11.19 14.24 -11.70
C GLY A 90 -10.52 14.42 -10.33
N GLY A 91 -10.48 13.36 -9.52
CA GLY A 91 -9.75 13.31 -8.26
C GLY A 91 -8.25 13.51 -8.47
N LYS A 92 -7.59 14.12 -7.49
CA LYS A 92 -6.15 14.38 -7.51
C LYS A 92 -5.44 13.52 -6.50
N LEU A 93 -4.44 12.79 -6.97
CA LEU A 93 -3.46 12.12 -6.14
C LEU A 93 -2.39 13.13 -5.70
N ASN A 94 -2.49 13.59 -4.45
CA ASN A 94 -1.48 14.43 -3.83
C ASN A 94 -0.66 13.59 -2.83
N GLU A 95 0.59 13.94 -2.56
CA GLU A 95 1.48 13.18 -1.66
C GLU A 95 0.99 13.05 -0.20
N TYR A 96 0.07 13.92 0.22
CA TYR A 96 -0.61 13.93 1.53
C TYR A 96 -2.00 13.25 1.52
N LEU A 97 -2.61 13.05 0.34
CA LEU A 97 -3.91 12.40 0.07
C LEU A 97 -3.71 11.02 -0.55
N TRP A 98 -2.45 10.62 -0.77
CA TRP A 98 -2.02 9.26 -1.07
C TRP A 98 -2.03 8.40 0.21
N GLU A 99 -3.05 8.63 1.01
CA GLU A 99 -3.38 7.93 2.24
C GLU A 99 -4.88 7.76 2.17
N GLU A 100 -5.35 6.78 1.38
CA GLU A 100 -6.77 6.37 1.29
C GLU A 100 -7.78 7.53 1.26
N ASP A 101 -8.38 7.86 0.10
CA ASP A 101 -9.55 8.77 0.03
C ASP A 101 -10.45 8.62 1.28
N GLU A 102 -10.42 9.66 2.13
CA GLU A 102 -10.58 9.61 3.60
C GLU A 102 -11.66 8.64 4.13
N PRO A 103 -11.33 7.83 5.15
CA PRO A 103 -11.80 8.18 6.47
C PRO A 103 -10.64 8.19 7.47
N SER A 104 -10.44 9.34 8.10
CA SER A 104 -9.70 9.51 9.33
C SER A 104 -10.11 8.46 10.37
N TYR A 105 -9.36 7.37 10.46
CA TYR A 105 -9.28 6.49 11.63
C TYR A 105 -7.91 5.81 11.64
N GLY A 106 -6.97 6.40 12.40
CA GLY A 106 -5.82 5.67 12.93
C GLY A 106 -4.45 5.92 12.31
N SER A 107 -4.19 7.01 11.60
CA SER A 107 -2.80 7.43 11.34
C SER A 107 -2.29 8.29 12.50
N ASP A 108 -1.03 8.08 12.91
CA ASP A 108 -0.41 8.78 14.05
C ASP A 108 -0.42 10.32 13.87
N ALA A 109 -0.36 10.78 12.62
CA ALA A 109 -0.46 12.20 12.28
C ALA A 109 -1.83 12.84 12.62
N TYR A 110 -2.92 12.05 12.59
CA TYR A 110 -4.25 12.50 12.99
C TYR A 110 -4.39 12.63 14.51
N CYS A 111 -3.78 11.72 15.28
CA CYS A 111 -3.75 11.78 16.73
C CYS A 111 -2.95 12.98 17.24
N ASP A 112 -1.78 13.26 16.63
CA ASP A 112 -0.91 14.38 17.01
C ASP A 112 -1.51 15.76 16.68
N ALA A 113 -2.25 15.90 15.57
CA ALA A 113 -2.82 17.18 15.15
C ALA A 113 -4.05 17.61 15.96
N TYR A 114 -4.79 16.66 16.56
CA TYR A 114 -6.08 16.92 17.21
C TYR A 114 -6.16 16.49 18.68
N GLY A 115 -5.06 16.00 19.26
CA GLY A 115 -4.90 15.83 20.70
C GLY A 115 -5.79 14.74 21.33
N PHE A 116 -5.81 13.56 20.72
CA PHE A 116 -6.39 12.34 21.31
C PHE A 116 -5.34 11.45 21.95
#